data_AF-A0A519XUR3-F1
#
_entry.id   AF-A0A519XUR3-F1
#
_cell.length_a   1.000
_cell.length_b   1.000
_cell.length_c   1.000
_cell.angle_alpha   90.00
_cell.angle_beta   90.00
_cell.angle_gamma   90.00
#
_symmetry.space_group_name_H-M   'P 1'
#
loop_
_entity.id
_entity.type
_entity.pdbx_description
1 polymer ?
#
loop_
_entity_poly.entity_id
_entity_poly.type
_entity_poly.pdbx_seq_one_letter_code
_entity_poly.pdbx_strand_id
1 'polypeptide(L)'
;LKNRVFATNTGQRLAALRTLGVFTEKEYQELLQSYYYLMGMRLKKQATQMMHDKLPPDNYLDPKKLTKVERVTLKEIFKVIADFQLKIKVNFAKMLS
;
A
#
# COMPACT_ATOMS: atom_id res chain seq x y z
N LEU A 1 -4.71 -17.29 10.84
CA LEU A 1 -3.96 -16.03 10.54
C LEU A 1 -3.08 -15.67 11.73
N LYS A 2 -1.79 -15.39 11.49
CA LYS A 2 -0.71 -15.24 12.50
C LYS A 2 -1.02 -14.32 13.69
N ASN A 3 -1.72 -13.20 13.45
CA ASN A 3 -2.03 -12.19 14.48
C ASN A 3 -3.52 -12.11 14.84
N ARG A 4 -4.34 -13.08 14.39
CA ARG A 4 -5.80 -13.13 14.65
C ARG A 4 -6.56 -11.82 14.36
N VAL A 5 -6.10 -11.06 13.38
CA VAL A 5 -6.82 -9.88 12.89
C VAL A 5 -7.89 -10.34 11.90
N PHE A 6 -9.16 -10.22 12.30
CA PHE A 6 -10.33 -10.63 11.50
C PHE A 6 -10.90 -9.52 10.61
N ALA A 7 -10.42 -8.27 10.77
CA ALA A 7 -10.81 -7.17 9.90
C ALA A 7 -10.40 -7.47 8.45
N THR A 8 -11.31 -7.20 7.50
CA THR A 8 -11.06 -7.38 6.05
C THR A 8 -10.46 -6.12 5.42
N ASN A 9 -10.75 -4.95 5.99
CA ASN A 9 -10.22 -3.67 5.52
C ASN A 9 -8.72 -3.53 5.86
N THR A 10 -7.90 -3.18 4.85
CA THR A 10 -6.45 -3.03 4.99
C THR A 10 -6.05 -2.00 6.05
N GLY A 11 -6.73 -0.85 6.13
CA GLY A 11 -6.44 0.18 7.13
C GLY A 11 -6.70 -0.30 8.56
N GLN A 12 -7.84 -0.97 8.78
CA GLN A 12 -8.14 -1.58 10.08
C GLN A 12 -7.13 -2.66 10.46
N ARG A 13 -6.67 -3.47 9.50
CA ARG A 13 -5.63 -4.47 9.75
C ARG A 13 -4.30 -3.85 10.16
N LEU A 14 -3.88 -2.77 9.49
CA LEU A 14 -2.67 -2.03 9.85
C LEU A 14 -2.77 -1.45 11.26
N ALA A 15 -3.91 -0.87 11.62
CA ALA A 15 -4.14 -0.31 12.96
C ALA A 15 -4.08 -1.41 14.05
N ALA A 16 -4.67 -2.57 13.80
CA ALA A 16 -4.60 -3.70 14.72
C ALA A 16 -3.16 -4.22 14.89
N LEU A 17 -2.39 -4.34 13.80
CA LEU A 17 -1.00 -4.78 13.85
C LEU A 17 -0.09 -3.80 14.61
N ARG A 18 -0.35 -2.50 14.49
CA ARG A 18 0.29 -1.46 15.32
C ARG A 18 -0.02 -1.65 16.80
N THR A 19 -1.29 -1.83 17.16
CA THR A 19 -1.70 -2.08 18.55
C THR A 19 -1.07 -3.34 19.14
N LEU A 20 -0.83 -4.37 18.32
CA LEU A 20 -0.13 -5.60 18.72
C LEU A 20 1.41 -5.45 18.79
N GLY A 21 1.96 -4.26 18.55
CA GLY A 21 3.40 -4.01 18.55
C GLY A 21 4.15 -4.62 17.38
N VAL A 22 3.44 -5.14 16.36
CA VAL A 22 4.06 -5.70 15.15
C VAL A 22 4.68 -4.59 14.30
N PHE A 23 4.06 -3.41 14.32
CA PHE A 23 4.57 -2.19 13.68
C PHE A 23 4.79 -1.11 14.73
N THR A 24 5.86 -0.35 14.54
CA THR A 24 6.00 0.94 15.24
C THR A 24 4.97 1.95 14.72
N GLU A 25 4.72 3.03 15.46
CA GLU A 25 3.83 4.11 15.00
C GLU A 25 4.29 4.68 13.65
N LYS A 26 5.60 4.94 13.51
CA LYS A 26 6.19 5.46 12.26
C LYS A 26 5.93 4.51 11.09
N GLU A 27 6.21 3.23 11.29
CA GLU A 27 6.01 2.21 10.26
C GLU A 27 4.54 2.09 9.83
N TYR A 28 3.63 2.14 10.80
CA TYR A 28 2.20 2.14 10.56
C TYR A 28 1.79 3.35 9.71
N GLN A 29 2.21 4.55 10.08
CA GLN A 29 1.86 5.78 9.35
C GLN A 29 2.41 5.78 7.93
N GLU A 30 3.67 5.39 7.73
CA GLU A 30 4.29 5.31 6.40
C GLU A 30 3.55 4.33 5.48
N LEU A 31 3.21 3.14 5.97
CA LEU A 31 2.42 2.16 5.21
C LEU A 31 1.01 2.66 4.91
N LEU A 32 0.35 3.25 5.90
CA LEU A 32 -1.03 3.69 5.77
C LEU A 32 -1.15 4.81 4.73
N GLN A 33 -0.26 5.80 4.80
CA GLN A 33 -0.21 6.90 3.83
C GLN A 33 0.13 6.38 2.44
N SER A 34 1.13 5.49 2.33
CA SER A 34 1.50 4.85 1.06
C SER A 34 0.31 4.13 0.43
N TYR A 35 -0.41 3.33 1.22
CA TYR A 35 -1.59 2.59 0.77
C TYR A 35 -2.70 3.51 0.26
N TYR A 36 -3.05 4.55 1.02
CA TYR A 36 -4.11 5.47 0.60
C TYR A 36 -3.72 6.33 -0.59
N TYR A 37 -2.44 6.69 -0.73
CA TYR A 37 -1.95 7.38 -1.92
C TYR A 37 -2.14 6.52 -3.18
N LEU A 38 -1.72 5.24 -3.14
CA LEU A 38 -1.91 4.31 -4.25
C LEU A 38 -3.40 4.12 -4.59
N MET A 39 -4.26 4.02 -3.58
CA MET A 39 -5.70 3.89 -3.78
C MET A 39 -6.31 5.15 -4.42
N GLY A 40 -5.89 6.33 -3.98
CA GLY A 40 -6.31 7.60 -4.57
C GLY A 40 -5.91 7.71 -6.04
N MET A 41 -4.66 7.34 -6.38
CA MET A 41 -4.22 7.31 -7.78
C MET A 41 -5.05 6.34 -8.63
N ARG A 42 -5.33 5.14 -8.11
CA ARG A 42 -6.15 4.13 -8.80
C ARG A 42 -7.55 4.67 -9.07
N LEU A 43 -8.22 5.23 -8.06
CA LEU A 43 -9.58 5.75 -8.18
C LEU A 43 -9.64 6.92 -9.16
N LYS A 44 -8.69 7.86 -9.08
CA LYS A 44 -8.58 8.98 -10.03
C LYS A 44 -8.47 8.47 -11.47
N LYS A 45 -7.59 7.50 -11.72
CA LYS A 45 -7.38 6.91 -13.05
C LYS A 45 -8.64 6.20 -13.56
N GLN A 46 -9.29 5.41 -12.72
CA GLN A 46 -10.52 4.69 -13.09
C GLN A 46 -11.67 5.65 -13.37
N ALA A 47 -11.81 6.72 -12.58
CA ALA A 47 -12.78 7.78 -12.85
C ALA A 47 -12.54 8.42 -14.22
N THR A 48 -11.28 8.73 -14.57
CA THR A 48 -10.93 9.25 -15.89
C THR A 48 -11.32 8.28 -17.02
N GLN A 49 -10.99 6.99 -16.90
CA GLN A 49 -11.32 5.99 -17.91
C GLN A 49 -12.82 5.89 -18.16
N MET A 50 -13.62 5.87 -17.10
CA MET A 50 -15.06 5.72 -17.19
C MET A 50 -15.72 6.99 -17.74
N MET A 51 -15.29 8.17 -17.25
CA MET A 51 -15.95 9.43 -17.57
C MET A 51 -15.54 9.97 -18.95
N HIS A 52 -14.24 9.94 -19.26
CA HIS A 52 -13.67 10.56 -20.46
C HIS A 52 -13.40 9.54 -21.56
N ASP A 53 -12.69 8.44 -21.25
CA ASP A 53 -12.24 7.50 -22.28
C ASP A 53 -13.32 6.50 -22.68
N LYS A 54 -14.42 6.42 -21.91
CA LYS A 54 -15.50 5.43 -22.04
C LYS A 54 -14.99 3.98 -22.06
N LEU A 55 -13.92 3.72 -21.32
CA LEU A 55 -13.31 2.40 -21.18
C LEU A 55 -13.66 1.74 -19.85
N PRO A 56 -13.69 0.40 -19.79
CA PRO A 56 -13.77 -0.31 -18.52
C PRO A 56 -12.60 0.07 -17.60
N PRO A 57 -12.84 0.24 -16.28
CA PRO A 57 -11.80 0.58 -15.34
C PRO A 57 -10.82 -0.59 -15.14
N ASP A 58 -9.53 -0.29 -15.11
CA ASP A 58 -8.48 -1.26 -14.80
C ASP A 58 -7.45 -0.67 -13.79
N ASN A 59 -6.44 -1.46 -13.40
CA ASN A 59 -5.45 -1.07 -12.39
C ASN A 59 -4.09 -0.63 -12.98
N TYR A 60 -3.91 -0.76 -14.28
CA TYR A 60 -2.69 -0.35 -14.96
C TYR A 60 -2.57 1.18 -14.92
N LEU A 61 -1.39 1.65 -14.56
CA LEU A 61 -1.08 3.07 -14.45
C LEU A 61 0.17 3.35 -15.27
N ASP A 62 0.01 4.10 -16.36
CA ASP A 62 1.12 4.46 -17.25
C ASP A 62 2.01 5.52 -16.59
N PRO A 63 3.28 5.20 -16.24
CA PRO A 63 4.18 6.16 -15.61
C PRO A 63 4.49 7.39 -16.46
N LYS A 64 4.30 7.31 -17.79
CA LYS A 64 4.50 8.44 -18.71
C LYS A 64 3.42 9.52 -18.56
N LYS A 65 2.23 9.14 -18.08
CA LYS A 65 1.11 10.06 -17.82
C LYS A 65 1.15 10.70 -16.44
N LEU A 66 2.06 10.26 -15.57
CA LEU A 66 2.27 10.84 -14.24
C LEU A 66 3.07 12.14 -14.31
N THR A 67 2.82 13.05 -13.37
CA THR A 67 3.70 14.18 -13.10
C THR A 67 5.04 13.71 -12.52
N LYS A 68 6.05 14.57 -12.54
CA LYS A 68 7.35 14.27 -11.90
C LYS A 68 7.18 13.98 -10.41
N VAL A 69 6.33 14.74 -9.72
CA VAL A 69 6.05 14.56 -8.30
C VAL A 69 5.42 13.19 -8.05
N GLU A 70 4.34 12.83 -8.76
CA GLU A 70 3.68 11.53 -8.60
C GLU A 70 4.64 10.36 -8.86
N ARG A 71 5.51 10.46 -9.88
CA ARG A 71 6.53 9.42 -10.14
C ARG A 71 7.53 9.26 -9.00
N VAL A 72 8.00 10.36 -8.43
CA VAL A 72 8.94 10.32 -7.30
C VAL A 72 8.25 9.75 -6.07
N THR A 73 7.04 10.23 -5.75
CA THR A 73 6.24 9.70 -4.64
C THR A 73 5.98 8.20 -4.81
N LEU A 74 5.62 7.74 -6.01
CA LEU A 74 5.39 6.33 -6.29
C LEU A 74 6.65 5.48 -6.07
N LYS A 75 7.83 5.98 -6.46
CA LYS A 75 9.10 5.29 -6.22
C LYS A 75 9.41 5.17 -4.72
N GLU A 76 9.20 6.23 -3.96
CA GLU A 76 9.42 6.19 -2.50
C GLU A 76 8.44 5.23 -1.82
N ILE A 77 7.17 5.23 -2.22
CA ILE A 77 6.17 4.27 -1.73
C ILE A 77 6.61 2.82 -2.01
N PHE A 78 7.16 2.52 -3.19
CA PHE A 78 7.62 1.17 -3.49
C PHE A 78 8.82 0.74 -2.64
N LYS A 79 9.74 1.66 -2.29
CA LYS A 79 10.83 1.36 -1.35
C LYS A 79 10.28 1.02 0.04
N VAL A 80 9.37 1.85 0.55
CA VAL A 80 8.66 1.61 1.81
C VAL A 80 8.06 0.20 1.80
N ILE A 81 7.26 -0.14 0.80
CA ILE A 81 6.65 -1.48 0.66
C ILE A 81 7.70 -2.60 0.62
N ALA A 82 8.79 -2.43 -0.11
CA ALA A 82 9.85 -3.44 -0.24
C ALA A 82 10.53 -3.72 1.11
N ASP A 83 10.86 -2.66 1.86
CA ASP A 83 11.46 -2.76 3.19
C ASP A 83 10.51 -3.50 4.16
N PHE A 84 9.21 -3.22 4.07
CA PHE A 84 8.20 -3.92 4.85
C PHE A 84 8.10 -5.41 4.50
N GLN A 85 8.09 -5.75 3.21
CA GLN A 85 8.06 -7.14 2.77
C GLN A 85 9.30 -7.90 3.25
N LEU A 86 10.47 -7.26 3.23
CA LEU A 86 11.71 -7.83 3.75
C LEU A 86 11.61 -8.10 5.26
N LYS A 87 11.16 -7.12 6.06
CA LYS A 87 10.98 -7.28 7.51
C LYS A 87 10.03 -8.45 7.84
N ILE A 88 8.93 -8.57 7.11
CA ILE A 88 7.98 -9.68 7.27
C ILE A 88 8.66 -11.01 6.94
N LYS A 89 9.37 -11.13 5.81
CA LYS A 89 10.10 -12.35 5.43
C LYS A 89 11.08 -12.79 6.51
N VAL A 90 11.89 -11.86 7.03
CA VAL A 90 12.87 -12.14 8.10
C VAL A 90 12.17 -12.61 9.38
N ASN A 91 11.10 -11.94 9.81
CA ASN A 91 10.33 -12.33 11.00
C ASN A 91 9.59 -13.66 10.82
N PHE A 92 9.24 -14.05 9.60
CA PHE A 92 8.71 -15.38 9.31
C PHE A 92 9.80 -16.45 9.35
N ALA A 93 10.97 -16.20 8.77
CA ALA A 93 12.09 -17.15 8.79
C ALA A 93 12.53 -17.48 10.23
N LYS A 94 12.67 -16.46 11.10
CA LYS A 94 13.00 -16.64 12.53
C LYS A 94 12.00 -17.47 13.34
N MET A 95 10.78 -17.62 12.85
CA MET A 95 9.73 -18.38 13.54
C MET A 95 9.75 -19.87 13.17
N LEU A 96 10.43 -20.22 12.07
CA LEU A 96 10.56 -21.58 11.56
C LEU A 96 11.91 -22.23 11.93
N SER A 97 12.88 -21.41 12.37
CA SER A 97 14.15 -21.83 12.96
C SER A 97 14.01 -22.00 14.47
#